data_AF-A0A524FNH9-F1
#
_entry.id   AF-A0A524FNH9-F1
#
_cell.length_a   1.000
_cell.length_b   1.000
_cell.length_c   1.000
_cell.angle_alpha   90.00
_cell.angle_beta   90.00
_cell.angle_gamma   90.00
#
_symmetry.space_group_name_H-M   'P 1'
#
loop_
_entity.id
_entity.type
_entity.pdbx_description
1 polymer ?
#
loop_
_entity_poly.entity_id
_entity_poly.type
_entity_poly.pdbx_seq_one_letter_code
_entity_poly.pdbx_strand_id
1 'polypeptide(L)'
;MSLAAVYCPGLNSVLYGILLKAFDAGVKCVGILKGWKGFMENLTMPLNIAEHDDLHTIGGTLLYTSRTNPFKSVQKAQTEEEKEQMKEKIAKEMAGKFDELGIDALIAIGGDLKWFPF
;
A
#
# COMPACT_ATOMS: atom_id res chain seq x y z
N MET A 1 17.77 4.94 -7.67
CA MET A 1 16.92 5.96 -7.04
C MET A 1 15.71 5.19 -6.53
N SER A 2 15.56 5.05 -5.21
CA SER A 2 14.55 4.13 -4.68
C SER A 2 13.17 4.78 -4.62
N LEU A 3 12.13 4.05 -5.02
CA LEU A 3 10.73 4.50 -5.01
C LEU A 3 9.91 3.60 -4.07
N ALA A 4 9.26 4.22 -3.08
CA ALA A 4 8.42 3.52 -2.11
C ALA A 4 6.93 3.86 -2.32
N ALA A 5 6.08 2.84 -2.33
CA ALA A 5 4.63 3.00 -2.29
C ALA A 5 4.14 3.10 -0.84
N VAL A 6 3.21 4.01 -0.55
CA VAL A 6 2.63 4.17 0.80
C VAL A 6 1.12 3.96 0.76
N TYR A 7 0.61 3.18 1.72
CA TYR A 7 -0.81 3.03 2.01
C TYR A 7 -1.06 3.31 3.49
N CYS A 8 -1.95 4.24 3.82
CA CYS A 8 -2.26 4.59 5.20
C CYS A 8 -3.75 4.95 5.38
N PRO A 9 -4.59 4.02 5.86
CA PRO A 9 -5.97 4.31 6.18
C PRO A 9 -6.06 5.02 7.54
N GLY A 10 -6.56 6.26 7.51
CA GLY A 10 -7.04 6.96 8.70
C GLY A 10 -6.03 7.84 9.46
N LEU A 11 -4.77 7.94 9.01
CA LEU A 11 -3.74 8.71 9.73
C LEU A 11 -2.83 9.52 8.76
N ASN A 12 -3.27 10.71 8.35
CA ASN A 12 -2.43 11.67 7.63
C ASN A 12 -1.12 11.99 8.37
N SER A 13 -1.13 12.06 9.70
CA SER A 13 0.07 12.34 10.50
C SER A 13 1.15 11.24 10.36
N VAL A 14 0.74 9.99 10.13
CA VAL A 14 1.70 8.89 9.87
C VAL A 14 2.25 8.99 8.46
N LEU A 15 1.40 9.31 7.47
CA LEU A 15 1.83 9.58 6.10
C LEU A 15 2.87 10.71 6.07
N TYR A 16 2.60 11.80 6.78
CA TYR A 16 3.52 12.91 6.94
C TYR A 16 4.88 12.47 7.53
N GLY A 17 4.86 11.68 8.61
CA GLY A 17 6.10 11.16 9.21
C GLY A 17 6.93 10.29 8.26
N ILE A 18 6.28 9.48 7.42
CA ILE A 18 6.96 8.70 6.37
C ILE A 18 7.57 9.62 5.32
N LEU A 19 6.81 10.60 4.82
CA LEU A 19 7.30 11.52 3.79
C LEU A 19 8.49 12.34 4.30
N LEU A 20 8.47 12.74 5.56
CA LEU A 20 9.60 13.43 6.20
C LEU A 20 10.85 12.53 6.20
N LYS A 21 10.72 11.27 6.61
CA LYS A 21 11.86 10.34 6.64
C LYS A 21 12.35 9.92 5.26
N ALA A 22 11.44 9.73 4.31
CA ALA A 22 11.79 9.44 2.93
C ALA A 22 12.55 10.61 2.29
N PHE A 23 12.10 11.84 2.56
CA PHE A 23 12.78 13.05 2.11
C PHE A 23 14.20 13.15 2.69
N ASP A 24 14.38 12.95 4.00
CA ASP A 24 15.70 12.92 4.66
C ASP A 24 16.64 11.88 4.02
N ALA A 25 16.08 10.74 3.59
CA ALA A 25 16.82 9.65 2.97
C ALA A 25 17.00 9.77 1.44
N GLY A 26 16.45 10.82 0.81
CA GLY A 26 16.47 10.99 -0.66
C GLY A 26 15.64 9.94 -1.43
N VAL A 27 14.67 9.32 -0.76
CA VAL A 27 13.75 8.31 -1.32
C VAL A 27 12.53 9.02 -1.90
N LYS A 28 12.12 8.65 -3.12
CA LYS A 28 10.87 9.14 -3.70
C LYS A 28 9.71 8.31 -3.18
N CYS A 29 8.57 8.97 -2.98
CA CYS A 29 7.35 8.30 -2.54
C CYS A 29 6.23 8.43 -3.57
N VAL A 30 5.47 7.36 -3.71
CA VAL A 30 4.20 7.32 -4.44
C VAL A 30 3.10 6.87 -3.48
N GLY A 31 1.98 7.55 -3.49
CA GLY A 31 0.80 7.21 -2.69
C GLY A 31 -0.11 6.27 -3.45
N ILE A 32 -0.57 5.20 -2.80
CA ILE A 32 -1.57 4.28 -3.36
C ILE A 32 -2.97 4.72 -2.91
N LEU A 33 -3.80 5.12 -3.87
CA LEU A 33 -5.17 5.56 -3.60
C LEU A 33 -6.07 4.38 -3.25
N LYS A 34 -6.99 4.53 -2.29
CA LYS A 34 -7.99 3.51 -1.92
C LYS A 34 -7.37 2.15 -1.54
N GLY A 35 -6.12 2.12 -1.07
CA GLY A 35 -5.43 0.92 -0.60
C GLY A 35 -5.26 -0.18 -1.62
N TRP A 36 -5.44 -1.44 -1.19
CA TRP A 36 -5.22 -2.60 -2.05
C TRP A 36 -6.03 -2.57 -3.35
N LYS A 37 -7.20 -1.92 -3.34
CA LYS A 37 -7.94 -1.71 -4.58
C LYS A 37 -7.12 -0.90 -5.58
N GLY A 38 -6.61 0.25 -5.17
CA GLY A 38 -5.79 1.07 -6.05
C GLY A 38 -4.43 0.47 -6.34
N PHE A 39 -3.87 -0.34 -5.45
CA PHE A 39 -2.64 -1.08 -5.78
C PHE A 39 -2.87 -2.01 -6.97
N MET A 40 -3.96 -2.78 -6.97
CA MET A 40 -4.29 -3.69 -8.09
C MET A 40 -4.69 -2.93 -9.37
N GLU A 41 -5.32 -1.76 -9.22
CA GLU A 41 -5.79 -0.91 -10.32
C GLU A 41 -4.74 0.14 -10.77
N ASN A 42 -3.52 0.13 -10.23
CA ASN A 42 -2.47 1.14 -10.47
C ASN A 42 -2.93 2.59 -10.22
N LEU A 43 -3.80 2.79 -9.23
CA LEU A 43 -4.27 4.12 -8.82
C LEU A 43 -3.27 4.76 -7.87
N THR A 44 -2.38 5.56 -8.44
CA THR A 44 -1.27 6.16 -7.70
C THR A 44 -1.21 7.68 -7.87
N MET A 45 -0.60 8.37 -6.90
CA MET A 45 -0.26 9.79 -7.00
C MET A 45 1.17 10.02 -6.49
N PRO A 46 1.93 10.98 -7.04
CA PRO A 46 3.20 11.36 -6.43
C PRO A 46 2.95 11.91 -5.01
N LEU A 47 3.89 11.69 -4.11
CA LEU A 47 3.88 12.30 -2.79
C LEU A 47 5.13 13.13 -2.58
N ASN A 48 4.93 14.38 -2.21
CA ASN A 48 5.99 15.33 -1.93
C ASN A 48 5.73 16.01 -0.59
N ILE A 49 6.72 16.00 0.31
CA ILE A 49 6.61 16.65 1.61
C ILE A 49 6.36 18.16 1.47
N ALA A 50 6.90 18.81 0.43
CA ALA A 50 6.72 20.24 0.20
C ALA A 50 5.29 20.62 -0.21
N GLU A 51 4.51 19.68 -0.74
CA GLU A 51 3.11 19.90 -1.16
C GLU A 51 2.11 19.46 -0.07
N HIS A 52 2.59 18.82 0.98
CA HIS A 52 1.80 18.07 1.95
C HIS A 52 2.30 18.30 3.39
N ASP A 53 2.85 19.49 3.66
CA ASP A 53 3.48 19.83 4.93
C ASP A 53 2.46 20.00 6.08
N ASP A 54 1.21 20.30 5.73
CA ASP A 54 0.08 20.51 6.63
C ASP A 54 -0.70 19.23 6.96
N LEU A 55 -0.44 18.10 6.28
CA LEU A 55 -1.19 16.85 6.43
C LEU A 55 -1.34 16.40 7.89
N HIS A 56 -0.32 16.62 8.72
CA HIS A 56 -0.33 16.23 10.11
C HIS A 56 -1.44 16.91 10.95
N THR A 57 -1.99 18.04 10.47
CA THR A 57 -3.07 18.80 11.11
C THR A 57 -4.47 18.42 10.61
N ILE A 58 -4.57 17.65 9.53
CA ILE A 58 -5.83 17.33 8.84
C ILE A 58 -6.29 15.92 9.22
N GLY A 59 -7.51 15.79 9.73
CA GLY A 59 -8.12 14.49 10.01
C GLY A 59 -8.39 13.65 8.74
N GLY A 60 -8.37 12.33 8.89
CA GLY A 60 -8.63 11.39 7.78
C GLY A 60 -7.36 10.92 7.08
N THR A 61 -7.48 10.61 5.78
CA THR A 61 -6.34 10.18 4.95
C THR A 61 -6.42 10.76 3.55
N LEU A 62 -5.33 11.37 3.09
CA LEU A 62 -5.13 11.89 1.73
C LEU A 62 -5.35 10.80 0.67
N LEU A 63 -4.96 9.57 0.99
CA LEU A 63 -4.97 8.47 0.04
C LEU A 63 -6.33 7.76 -0.06
N TYR A 64 -7.32 8.15 0.76
CA TYR A 64 -8.57 7.43 0.93
C TYR A 64 -8.37 5.95 1.35
N THR A 65 -9.45 5.23 1.59
CA THR A 65 -9.39 3.83 2.02
C THR A 65 -10.36 2.96 1.24
N SER A 66 -10.04 1.68 1.12
CA SER A 66 -10.96 0.64 0.72
C SER A 66 -10.82 -0.54 1.66
N ARG A 67 -11.92 -1.26 1.92
CA ARG A 67 -11.93 -2.54 2.65
C ARG A 67 -11.68 -3.72 1.71
N THR A 68 -10.80 -3.54 0.73
CA THR A 68 -10.42 -4.59 -0.21
C THR A 68 -9.32 -5.44 0.42
N ASN A 69 -9.57 -6.75 0.53
CA ASN A 69 -8.55 -7.72 0.88
C ASN A 69 -8.24 -8.58 -0.35
N PRO A 70 -7.04 -8.47 -0.95
CA PRO A 70 -6.67 -9.25 -2.14
C PRO A 70 -6.67 -10.77 -1.86
N PHE A 71 -6.49 -11.19 -0.61
CA PHE A 71 -6.49 -12.59 -0.19
C PHE A 71 -7.86 -13.11 0.25
N LYS A 72 -8.94 -12.33 0.11
CA LYS A 72 -10.28 -12.76 0.53
C LYS A 72 -10.78 -13.99 -0.23
N SER A 73 -10.37 -14.16 -1.49
CA SER A 73 -10.68 -15.34 -2.31
C SER A 73 -10.01 -16.60 -1.78
N VAL A 74 -8.77 -16.49 -1.29
CA VAL A 74 -7.99 -17.60 -0.71
C VAL A 74 -8.70 -18.16 0.53
N GLN A 75 -9.34 -17.31 1.33
CA GLN A 75 -10.10 -17.76 2.52
C GLN A 75 -11.33 -18.62 2.17
N LYS A 76 -11.79 -18.60 0.91
CA LYS A 76 -12.93 -19.41 0.45
C LYS A 76 -12.52 -20.76 -0.15
N ALA A 77 -11.23 -21.00 -0.36
CA ALA A 77 -10.73 -22.27 -0.88
C ALA A 77 -10.99 -23.40 0.12
N GLN A 78 -11.38 -24.57 -0.40
CA GLN A 78 -11.82 -25.71 0.42
C GLN A 78 -10.65 -26.60 0.83
N THR A 79 -9.56 -26.58 0.07
CA THR A 79 -8.36 -27.39 0.30
C THR A 79 -7.13 -26.52 0.57
N GLU A 80 -6.13 -27.07 1.26
CA GLU A 80 -4.86 -26.36 1.49
C GLU A 80 -4.06 -26.17 0.20
N GLU A 81 -4.09 -27.13 -0.74
CA GLU A 81 -3.46 -27.00 -2.06
C GLU A 81 -4.04 -25.85 -2.87
N GLU A 82 -5.37 -25.70 -2.90
CA GLU A 82 -6.01 -24.55 -3.57
C GLU A 82 -5.61 -23.22 -2.92
N LYS A 83 -5.52 -23.17 -1.58
CA LYS A 83 -5.06 -21.98 -0.87
C LYS A 83 -3.64 -21.61 -1.28
N GLU A 84 -2.75 -22.58 -1.35
CA GLU A 84 -1.35 -22.37 -1.70
C GLU A 84 -1.19 -21.89 -3.14
N GLN A 85 -1.88 -22.53 -4.09
CA GLN A 85 -1.92 -22.09 -5.50
C GLN A 85 -2.47 -20.67 -5.66
N MET A 86 -3.55 -20.32 -4.94
CA MET A 86 -4.11 -18.97 -4.98
C MET A 86 -3.17 -17.93 -4.36
N LYS A 87 -2.48 -18.26 -3.26
CA LYS A 87 -1.47 -17.38 -2.66
C LYS A 87 -0.33 -17.12 -3.62
N GLU A 88 0.19 -18.16 -4.27
CA GLU A 88 1.28 -18.04 -5.23
C GLU A 88 0.88 -17.18 -6.43
N LYS A 89 -0.35 -17.35 -6.93
CA LYS A 89 -0.89 -16.52 -8.01
C LYS A 89 -0.96 -15.05 -7.61
N ILE A 90 -1.53 -14.75 -6.44
CA ILE A 90 -1.62 -13.37 -5.94
C ILE A 90 -0.22 -12.77 -5.74
N ALA A 91 0.73 -13.54 -5.21
CA ALA A 91 2.10 -13.09 -5.03
C ALA A 91 2.77 -12.73 -6.36
N LYS A 92 2.57 -13.54 -7.41
CA LYS A 92 3.06 -13.25 -8.76
C LYS A 92 2.43 -11.99 -9.36
N GLU A 93 1.12 -11.82 -9.20
CA GLU A 93 0.42 -10.60 -9.63
C GLU A 93 0.95 -9.36 -8.90
N MET A 94 1.16 -9.44 -7.59
CA MET A 94 1.73 -8.35 -6.79
C MET A 94 3.16 -8.04 -7.22
N ALA A 95 4.00 -9.05 -7.46
CA ALA A 95 5.37 -8.84 -7.95
C ALA A 95 5.38 -8.10 -9.28
N GLY A 96 4.54 -8.49 -10.24
CA GLY A 96 4.41 -7.77 -11.51
C GLY A 96 3.97 -6.31 -11.34
N LYS A 97 3.14 -6.02 -10.33
CA LYS A 97 2.73 -4.64 -10.00
C LYS A 97 3.87 -3.79 -9.44
N PHE A 98 4.80 -4.38 -8.68
CA PHE A 98 5.99 -3.66 -8.22
C PHE A 98 6.84 -3.21 -9.41
N ASP A 99 7.04 -4.10 -10.38
CA ASP A 99 7.78 -3.81 -11.61
C ASP A 99 7.06 -2.75 -12.47
N GLU A 100 5.74 -2.86 -12.66
CA GLU A 100 4.93 -1.89 -13.40
C GLU A 100 4.99 -0.47 -12.79
N LEU A 101 4.94 -0.38 -11.46
CA LEU A 101 4.99 0.89 -10.74
C LEU A 101 6.42 1.40 -10.51
N GLY A 102 7.43 0.56 -10.80
CA GLY A 102 8.84 0.87 -10.57
C GLY A 102 9.16 1.10 -9.08
N ILE A 103 8.47 0.39 -8.18
CA ILE A 103 8.65 0.53 -6.73
C ILE A 103 9.55 -0.58 -6.18
N ASP A 104 10.43 -0.22 -5.26
CA ASP A 104 11.32 -1.17 -4.57
C ASP A 104 10.71 -1.67 -3.26
N ALA A 105 9.78 -0.90 -2.68
CA ALA A 105 9.20 -1.16 -1.38
C ALA A 105 7.75 -0.69 -1.29
N LEU A 106 6.95 -1.39 -0.47
CA LEU A 106 5.59 -1.00 -0.12
C LEU A 106 5.49 -0.85 1.41
N ILE A 107 5.09 0.34 1.84
CA ILE A 107 4.78 0.65 3.24
C ILE A 107 3.27 0.57 3.40
N ALA A 108 2.79 -0.57 3.88
CA ALA A 108 1.38 -0.78 4.20
C ALA A 108 1.13 -0.49 5.69
N ILE A 109 0.37 0.56 5.95
CA ILE A 109 -0.13 0.92 7.28
C ILE A 109 -1.62 0.58 7.29
N GLY A 110 -2.12 0.07 8.39
CA GLY A 110 -3.54 -0.24 8.55
C GLY A 110 -3.82 -0.98 9.83
N GLY A 111 -5.09 -0.98 10.24
CA GLY A 111 -5.55 -1.72 11.42
C GLY A 111 -5.70 -3.23 11.16
N ASP A 112 -6.05 -3.94 12.24
CA ASP A 112 -6.16 -5.40 12.34
C ASP A 112 -7.24 -5.98 11.41
N LEU A 113 -6.90 -6.07 10.14
CA LEU A 113 -7.40 -7.09 9.23
C LEU A 113 -6.25 -8.10 9.15
N LYS A 114 -6.52 -9.39 9.27
CA LYS A 114 -5.50 -10.43 9.08
C LYS A 114 -4.99 -10.36 7.64
N TRP A 115 -3.99 -9.52 7.41
CA TRP A 115 -3.38 -9.23 6.10
C TRP A 115 -2.42 -10.33 5.70
N PHE A 116 -1.78 -10.95 6.70
CA PHE A 116 -0.90 -12.09 6.53
C PHE A 116 -1.49 -13.30 7.26
N PRO A 117 -1.63 -14.44 6.58
CA PRO A 117 -1.97 -15.69 7.23
C PRO A 117 -0.71 -16.22 7.92
N PHE A 118 -0.45 -15.76 9.14
CA PHE A 118 0.39 -16.46 10.11
C PHE A 118 -0.52 -17.06 11.18
#